data_AF-A0A2J4ZG32-F1
#
_entry.id   AF-A0A2J4ZG32-F1
#
_cell.length_a   1.000
_cell.length_b   1.000
_cell.length_c   1.000
_cell.angle_alpha   90.00
_cell.angle_beta   90.00
_cell.angle_gamma   90.00
#
_symmetry.space_group_name_H-M   'P 1'
#
loop_
_entity.id
_entity.type
_entity.pdbx_description
1 polymer ?
#
loop_
_entity_poly.entity_id
_entity_poly.type
_entity_poly.pdbx_seq_one_letter_code
_entity_poly.pdbx_strand_id
1 'polypeptide(L)'
;MGTFLIFLIALLICALLIGWWYRTHARRRRLPLLQAFSDAATRKLSDEERSAVEKYLDRLSRNQQLPASGASSAPVNLTLNEQSGTVYSVTRAITRYGITTDDLNKWRYFLDSVEIHLPPFWEQHINDENSVELISTDSLPLVIALNGQTLSDYPHESRGLALEKSSVPQASIRGEESEQIELLNIRPETPEE
;
A
#
# COMPACT_ATOMS: atom_id res chain seq x y z
N MET A 1 8.04 14.94 54.83
CA MET A 1 7.03 15.63 54.00
C MET A 1 7.60 16.20 52.70
N GLY A 2 8.75 16.90 52.70
CA GLY A 2 9.32 17.51 51.47
C GLY A 2 9.85 16.52 50.42
N THR A 3 10.38 15.36 50.82
CA THR A 3 10.92 14.35 49.89
C THR A 3 9.85 13.73 49.00
N PHE A 4 8.66 13.42 49.55
CA PHE A 4 7.54 12.90 48.79
C PHE A 4 7.04 13.89 47.72
N LEU A 5 7.05 15.19 48.03
CA LEU A 5 6.69 16.25 47.08
C LEU A 5 7.68 16.30 45.89
N ILE A 6 8.97 16.15 46.16
CA ILE A 6 10.02 16.11 45.13
C ILE A 6 9.85 14.90 44.21
N PHE A 7 9.58 13.71 44.77
CA PHE A 7 9.32 12.51 43.97
C PHE A 7 8.06 12.65 43.10
N LEU A 8 7.01 13.28 43.61
CA LEU A 8 5.77 13.52 42.85
C LEU A 8 6.00 14.47 41.67
N ILE A 9 6.75 15.55 41.89
CA ILE A 9 7.11 16.51 40.83
C ILE A 9 8.01 15.83 39.78
N ALA A 10 8.99 15.03 40.21
CA ALA A 10 9.88 14.29 39.30
C ALA A 10 9.08 13.29 38.42
N LEU A 11 8.12 12.57 39.01
CA LEU A 11 7.23 11.68 38.26
C LEU A 11 6.36 12.44 37.24
N LEU A 12 5.84 13.60 37.63
CA LEU A 12 5.05 14.45 36.73
C LEU A 12 5.87 14.93 35.53
N ILE A 13 7.11 15.37 35.78
CA ILE A 13 8.04 15.77 34.71
C ILE A 13 8.37 14.59 33.80
N CYS A 14 8.66 13.40 34.35
CA CYS A 14 8.89 12.20 33.56
C CYS A 14 7.68 11.85 32.68
N ALA A 15 6.46 11.89 33.23
CA ALA A 15 5.24 11.63 32.47
C ALA A 15 5.03 12.64 31.33
N LEU A 16 5.31 13.92 31.58
CA LEU A 16 5.26 14.97 30.55
C LEU A 16 6.31 14.76 29.46
N LEU A 17 7.53 14.38 29.82
CA LEU A 17 8.60 14.10 28.87
C LEU A 17 8.28 12.88 28.01
N ILE A 18 7.74 11.81 28.60
CA ILE A 18 7.32 10.60 27.87
C ILE A 18 6.16 10.95 26.92
N GLY A 19 5.16 11.71 27.39
CA GLY A 19 4.04 12.16 26.55
C GLY A 19 4.50 13.07 25.41
N TRP A 20 5.45 13.97 25.67
CA TRP A 20 6.02 14.85 24.65
C TRP A 20 6.89 14.08 23.66
N TRP A 21 7.69 13.12 24.12
CA TRP A 21 8.50 12.25 23.27
C TRP A 21 7.62 11.40 22.35
N TYR A 22 6.56 10.79 22.89
CA TYR A 22 5.59 10.03 22.10
C TYR A 22 4.89 10.91 21.05
N ARG A 23 4.46 12.11 21.45
CA ARG A 23 3.80 13.07 20.55
C ARG A 23 4.75 13.61 19.48
N THR A 24 6.01 13.85 19.82
CA THR A 24 7.02 14.34 18.87
C THR A 24 7.47 13.25 17.93
N HIS A 25 7.63 12.00 18.37
CA HIS A 25 7.89 10.87 17.47
C HIS A 25 6.73 10.61 16.51
N ALA A 26 5.47 10.74 16.98
CA ALA A 26 4.30 10.68 16.11
C ALA A 26 4.28 11.83 15.08
N ARG A 27 4.72 13.04 15.46
CA ARG A 27 4.84 14.20 14.55
C ARG A 27 6.04 14.10 13.60
N ARG A 28 7.16 13.50 14.02
CA ARG A 28 8.36 13.31 13.18
C ARG A 28 8.11 12.42 11.97
N ARG A 29 7.12 11.52 12.02
CA ARG A 29 6.65 10.78 10.84
C ARG A 29 5.92 11.66 9.82
N ARG A 30 5.39 12.83 10.24
CA ARG A 30 4.60 13.75 9.40
C ARG A 30 5.43 14.86 8.73
N LEU A 31 6.60 15.16 9.28
CA LEU A 31 7.56 16.13 8.74
C LEU A 31 8.17 15.80 7.37
N PRO A 32 8.42 14.53 6.97
CA PRO A 32 9.04 14.21 5.69
C PRO A 32 8.20 14.64 4.50
N LEU A 33 6.86 14.55 4.61
CA LEU A 33 5.93 14.93 3.55
C LEU A 33 6.08 16.41 3.19
N LEU A 34 6.09 17.29 4.20
CA LEU A 34 6.19 18.75 3.99
C LEU A 34 7.52 19.17 3.38
N GLN A 35 8.60 18.44 3.69
CA GLN A 35 9.92 18.74 3.16
C GLN A 35 10.13 18.14 1.76
N ALA A 36 9.63 16.93 1.49
CA ALA A 36 9.78 16.28 0.19
C ALA A 36 8.98 16.98 -0.92
N PHE A 37 7.89 17.66 -0.55
CA PHE A 37 6.98 18.34 -1.46
C PHE A 37 6.93 19.85 -1.24
N SER A 38 8.03 20.45 -0.74
CA SER A 38 8.13 21.91 -0.57
C SER A 38 7.91 22.68 -1.86
N ASP A 39 8.32 22.08 -2.98
CA ASP A 39 8.28 22.70 -4.32
C ASP A 39 6.97 22.37 -5.05
N ALA A 40 6.07 21.61 -4.42
CA ALA A 40 4.81 21.18 -5.02
C ALA A 40 3.82 22.34 -5.13
N ALA A 41 3.06 22.36 -6.22
CA ALA A 41 1.91 23.25 -6.32
C ALA A 41 0.83 22.76 -5.34
N THR A 42 0.27 23.66 -4.54
CA THR A 42 -0.79 23.31 -3.58
C THR A 42 -2.13 23.86 -4.01
N ARG A 43 -3.18 23.04 -3.96
CA ARG A 43 -4.58 23.47 -4.16
C ARG A 43 -5.47 22.94 -3.05
N LYS A 44 -6.69 23.49 -2.94
CA LYS A 44 -7.71 22.96 -2.04
C LYS A 44 -8.37 21.71 -2.64
N LEU A 45 -8.66 20.73 -1.79
CA LEU A 45 -9.47 19.57 -2.14
C LEU A 45 -10.94 20.02 -2.29
N SER A 46 -11.58 19.66 -3.39
CA SER A 46 -13.00 19.93 -3.58
C SER A 46 -13.88 18.95 -2.77
N ASP A 47 -15.13 19.33 -2.49
CA ASP A 47 -16.05 18.49 -1.71
C ASP A 47 -16.36 17.15 -2.41
N GLU A 48 -16.41 17.15 -3.75
CA GLU A 48 -16.63 15.94 -4.55
C GLU A 48 -15.46 14.97 -4.44
N GLU A 49 -14.23 15.48 -4.61
CA GLU A 49 -13.01 14.67 -4.43
C GLU A 49 -12.89 14.15 -3.01
N ARG A 50 -13.26 14.96 -2.02
CA ARG A 50 -13.27 14.57 -0.62
C ARG A 50 -14.22 13.39 -0.38
N SER A 51 -15.44 13.46 -0.90
CA SER A 51 -16.42 12.37 -0.83
C SER A 51 -15.90 11.08 -1.48
N ALA A 52 -15.26 11.19 -2.64
CA ALA A 52 -14.64 10.06 -3.33
C ALA A 52 -13.51 9.41 -2.51
N VAL A 53 -12.67 10.24 -1.89
CA VAL A 53 -11.60 9.78 -0.99
C VAL A 53 -12.17 9.07 0.24
N GLU A 54 -13.16 9.65 0.91
CA GLU A 54 -13.80 9.03 2.08
C GLU A 54 -14.40 7.66 1.73
N LYS A 55 -15.08 7.57 0.57
CA LYS A 55 -15.63 6.32 0.04
C LYS A 55 -14.54 5.29 -0.27
N TYR A 56 -13.41 5.72 -0.81
CA TYR A 56 -12.27 4.85 -1.07
C TYR A 56 -11.67 4.30 0.23
N LEU A 57 -11.47 5.16 1.23
CA LEU A 57 -10.93 4.78 2.53
C LEU A 57 -11.85 3.81 3.29
N ASP A 58 -13.17 4.00 3.24
CA ASP A 58 -14.15 3.04 3.81
C ASP A 58 -14.06 1.66 3.15
N ARG A 59 -13.87 1.61 1.83
CA ARG A 59 -13.68 0.34 1.12
C ARG A 59 -12.35 -0.31 1.47
N LEU A 60 -11.28 0.48 1.57
CA LEU A 60 -9.96 -0.02 1.92
C LEU A 60 -9.98 -0.65 3.32
N SER A 61 -10.59 0.01 4.30
CA SER A 61 -10.72 -0.50 5.66
C SER A 61 -11.55 -1.80 5.71
N ARG A 62 -12.66 -1.85 4.96
CA ARG A 62 -13.49 -3.06 4.83
C ARG A 62 -12.74 -4.24 4.23
N ASN A 63 -11.97 -4.01 3.17
CA ASN A 63 -11.18 -5.05 2.53
C ASN A 63 -10.06 -5.59 3.43
N GLN A 64 -9.50 -4.74 4.30
CA GLN A 64 -8.47 -5.12 5.28
C GLN A 64 -9.03 -5.92 6.47
N GLN A 65 -10.33 -5.84 6.74
CA GLN A 65 -10.99 -6.59 7.82
C GLN A 65 -11.28 -8.05 7.46
N LEU A 66 -11.15 -8.47 6.20
CA LEU A 66 -11.24 -9.88 5.85
C LEU A 66 -9.95 -10.60 6.32
N PRO A 67 -10.06 -11.72 7.04
CA PRO A 67 -8.90 -12.43 7.55
C PRO A 67 -8.10 -13.03 6.40
N ALA A 68 -6.98 -12.39 6.04
CA ALA A 68 -5.95 -13.01 5.23
C ALA A 68 -5.25 -14.08 6.09
N SER A 69 -5.61 -15.35 5.89
CA SER A 69 -4.86 -16.47 6.49
C SER A 69 -3.45 -16.48 5.91
N GLY A 70 -2.46 -16.32 6.78
CA GLY A 70 -1.04 -16.25 6.42
C GLY A 70 -0.40 -15.03 7.05
N ALA A 71 0.92 -15.06 7.29
CA ALA A 71 1.71 -14.04 7.96
C ALA A 71 1.79 -12.69 7.20
N SER A 72 0.63 -12.10 6.90
CA SER A 72 0.50 -10.89 6.10
C SER A 72 0.86 -9.67 6.94
N SER A 73 1.74 -8.83 6.40
CA SER A 73 2.16 -7.58 7.03
C SER A 73 0.96 -6.69 7.39
N ALA A 74 1.07 -6.01 8.53
CA ALA A 74 0.00 -5.26 9.17
C ALA A 74 -0.79 -4.37 8.18
N PRO A 75 -2.13 -4.31 8.31
CA PRO A 75 -2.97 -3.49 7.44
C PRO A 75 -2.61 -2.00 7.54
N VAL A 76 -2.52 -1.33 6.38
CA VAL A 76 -2.25 0.11 6.31
C VAL A 76 -3.55 0.86 6.61
N ASN A 77 -3.69 1.36 7.83
CA ASN A 77 -4.78 2.25 8.19
C ASN A 77 -4.50 3.66 7.67
N LEU A 78 -5.26 4.09 6.66
CA LEU A 78 -5.24 5.45 6.13
C LEU A 78 -6.47 6.20 6.66
N THR A 79 -6.25 7.30 7.37
CA THR A 79 -7.31 8.18 7.90
C THR A 79 -7.03 9.62 7.54
N LEU A 80 -8.10 10.37 7.22
CA LEU A 80 -8.00 11.79 6.92
C LEU A 80 -7.60 12.57 8.16
N ASN A 81 -6.76 13.58 7.95
CA ASN A 81 -6.24 14.47 8.96
C ASN A 81 -6.58 15.94 8.63
N GLU A 82 -6.20 16.86 9.50
CA GLU A 82 -6.40 18.31 9.32
C GLU A 82 -5.77 18.88 8.02
N GLN A 83 -4.72 18.22 7.52
CA GLN A 83 -3.99 18.62 6.31
C GLN A 83 -4.55 17.95 5.04
N SER A 84 -5.47 16.99 5.14
CA SER A 84 -6.06 16.30 4.00
C SER A 84 -6.88 17.21 3.09
N GLY A 85 -7.24 18.42 3.54
CA GLY A 85 -7.88 19.43 2.70
C GLY A 85 -6.92 20.13 1.73
N THR A 86 -5.61 19.89 1.85
CA THR A 86 -4.58 20.42 0.94
C THR A 86 -4.10 19.32 0.02
N VAL A 87 -4.22 19.55 -1.28
CA VAL A 87 -3.71 18.68 -2.35
C VAL A 87 -2.36 19.22 -2.78
N TYR A 88 -1.38 18.33 -2.89
CA TYR A 88 -0.05 18.60 -3.42
C TYR A 88 0.03 18.00 -4.82
N SER A 89 0.31 18.83 -5.82
CA SER A 89 0.47 18.42 -7.22
C SER A 89 1.96 18.44 -7.56
N VAL A 90 2.49 17.30 -8.00
CA VAL A 90 3.91 17.08 -8.27
C VAL A 90 4.11 16.25 -9.52
N THR A 91 5.19 16.53 -10.25
CA THR A 91 5.57 15.77 -11.44
C THR A 91 6.82 14.95 -11.13
N ARG A 92 6.67 13.65 -10.88
CA ARG A 92 7.76 12.77 -10.42
C ARG A 92 7.60 11.32 -10.91
N ALA A 93 8.71 10.58 -10.92
CA ALA A 93 8.73 9.16 -11.22
C ALA A 93 8.26 8.33 -10.00
N ILE A 94 7.44 7.31 -10.23
CA ILE A 94 6.97 6.41 -9.17
C ILE A 94 7.83 5.15 -9.16
N THR A 95 8.42 4.84 -8.01
CA THR A 95 9.23 3.62 -7.82
C THR A 95 8.43 2.54 -7.10
N ARG A 96 8.56 1.29 -7.53
CA ARG A 96 7.83 0.13 -7.02
C ARG A 96 8.78 -0.85 -6.31
N TYR A 97 8.49 -1.19 -5.06
CA TYR A 97 9.24 -2.21 -4.28
C TYR A 97 8.32 -3.31 -3.77
N GLY A 98 8.70 -4.58 -3.93
CA GLY A 98 7.98 -5.73 -3.36
C GLY A 98 8.29 -5.93 -1.87
N ILE A 99 7.31 -6.36 -1.07
CA ILE A 99 7.46 -6.47 0.40
C ILE A 99 8.01 -7.85 0.83
N THR A 100 7.63 -8.92 0.15
CA THR A 100 8.09 -10.31 0.38
C THR A 100 8.06 -11.09 -0.93
N THR A 101 8.88 -12.13 -1.06
CA THR A 101 8.91 -13.02 -2.24
C THR A 101 7.67 -13.90 -2.37
N ASP A 102 6.91 -14.11 -1.29
CA ASP A 102 5.75 -15.02 -1.28
C ASP A 102 4.43 -14.36 -1.71
N ASP A 103 4.27 -13.04 -1.54
CA ASP A 103 3.07 -12.31 -1.95
C ASP A 103 3.36 -11.49 -3.22
N LEU A 104 3.22 -12.12 -4.38
CA LEU A 104 3.49 -11.52 -5.71
C LEU A 104 2.77 -10.19 -5.99
N ASN A 105 1.76 -9.82 -5.20
CA ASN A 105 0.87 -8.70 -5.47
C ASN A 105 0.88 -7.60 -4.39
N LYS A 106 1.87 -7.60 -3.47
CA LYS A 106 1.98 -6.54 -2.47
C LYS A 106 3.14 -5.61 -2.80
N TRP A 107 2.81 -4.47 -3.38
CA TRP A 107 3.76 -3.45 -3.82
C TRP A 107 3.72 -2.21 -2.93
N ARG A 108 4.89 -1.65 -2.63
CA ARG A 108 5.06 -0.35 -1.99
C ARG A 108 5.50 0.65 -3.05
N TYR A 109 4.83 1.79 -3.07
CA TYR A 109 5.08 2.84 -4.04
C TYR A 109 5.83 3.98 -3.35
N PHE A 110 6.80 4.53 -4.05
CA PHE A 110 7.61 5.62 -3.56
C PHE A 110 7.66 6.74 -4.58
N LEU A 111 7.52 7.96 -4.08
CA LEU A 111 7.82 9.18 -4.81
C LEU A 111 9.13 9.73 -4.23
N ASP A 112 10.20 9.60 -5.00
CA ASP A 112 11.59 9.76 -4.55
C ASP A 112 11.92 8.93 -3.31
N SER A 113 11.87 9.54 -2.11
CA SER A 113 12.17 8.92 -0.82
C SER A 113 10.93 8.77 0.07
N VAL A 114 9.76 9.18 -0.40
CA VAL A 114 8.51 9.16 0.38
C VAL A 114 7.67 7.98 -0.07
N GLU A 115 7.34 7.10 0.87
CA GLU A 115 6.36 6.04 0.64
C GLU A 115 4.96 6.64 0.50
N ILE A 116 4.24 6.25 -0.54
CA ILE A 116 2.89 6.73 -0.88
C ILE A 116 1.91 5.56 -1.04
N HIS A 117 0.63 5.84 -0.82
CA HIS A 117 -0.44 4.91 -1.13
C HIS A 117 -0.93 5.17 -2.54
N LEU A 118 -0.67 4.23 -3.44
CA LEU A 118 -1.23 4.24 -4.79
C LEU A 118 -2.39 3.24 -4.86
N PRO A 119 -3.60 3.68 -5.24
CA PRO A 119 -4.69 2.77 -5.57
C PRO A 119 -4.30 1.74 -6.65
N PRO A 120 -4.60 0.44 -6.47
CA PRO A 120 -4.10 -0.62 -7.36
C PRO A 120 -4.47 -0.49 -8.85
N PHE A 121 -5.63 0.11 -9.15
CA PHE A 121 -6.09 0.28 -10.54
C PHE A 121 -5.28 1.30 -11.35
N TRP A 122 -4.46 2.11 -10.68
CA TRP A 122 -3.55 3.06 -11.33
C TRP A 122 -2.16 2.49 -11.59
N GLU A 123 -1.88 1.27 -11.17
CA GLU A 123 -0.59 0.62 -11.41
C GLU A 123 -0.26 0.52 -12.92
N GLN A 124 -1.26 0.28 -13.76
CA GLN A 124 -1.13 0.24 -15.22
C GLN A 124 -0.91 1.62 -15.88
N HIS A 125 -1.12 2.70 -15.13
CA HIS A 125 -1.06 4.07 -15.63
C HIS A 125 0.23 4.81 -15.23
N ILE A 126 1.19 4.09 -14.62
CA ILE A 126 2.49 4.62 -14.24
C ILE A 126 3.36 4.76 -15.50
N ASN A 127 3.86 5.97 -15.73
CA ASN A 127 4.83 6.31 -16.77
C ASN A 127 6.19 6.66 -16.14
N ASP A 128 7.19 6.99 -16.96
CA ASP A 128 8.49 7.49 -16.47
C ASP A 128 8.35 8.83 -15.73
N GLU A 129 7.48 9.71 -16.24
CA GLU A 129 7.16 11.01 -15.63
C GLU A 129 5.65 11.08 -15.37
N ASN A 130 5.27 11.21 -14.10
CA ASN A 130 3.86 11.20 -13.71
C ASN A 130 3.45 12.51 -13.06
N SER A 131 2.31 13.05 -13.47
CA SER A 131 1.62 14.11 -12.75
C SER A 131 0.79 13.47 -11.63
N VAL A 132 1.25 13.60 -10.39
CA VAL A 132 0.66 12.97 -9.21
C VAL A 132 0.05 14.05 -8.34
N GLU A 133 -1.21 13.86 -7.96
CA GLU A 133 -1.85 14.65 -6.92
C GLU A 133 -2.07 13.81 -5.68
N LEU A 134 -1.60 14.32 -4.54
CA LEU A 134 -1.60 13.59 -3.28
C LEU A 134 -2.10 14.44 -2.12
N ILE A 135 -2.70 13.77 -1.14
CA ILE A 135 -3.15 14.38 0.12
C ILE A 135 -2.38 13.78 1.29
N SER A 136 -2.20 14.59 2.34
CA SER A 136 -1.67 14.09 3.61
C SER A 136 -2.72 13.19 4.30
N THR A 137 -2.28 12.05 4.83
CA THR A 137 -3.09 11.22 5.74
C THR A 137 -2.29 10.93 7.02
N ASP A 138 -2.90 10.28 8.01
CA ASP A 138 -2.23 10.02 9.29
C ASP A 138 -1.03 9.07 9.21
N SER A 139 -1.02 8.13 8.25
CA SER A 139 0.04 7.13 8.11
C SER A 139 0.98 7.45 6.96
N LEU A 140 0.45 7.56 5.75
CA LEU A 140 1.23 7.87 4.55
C LEU A 140 0.39 8.57 3.47
N PRO A 141 0.99 9.34 2.57
CA PRO A 141 0.26 10.21 1.64
C PRO A 141 -0.57 9.38 0.67
N LEU A 142 -1.82 9.78 0.44
CA LEU A 142 -2.72 9.11 -0.48
C LEU A 142 -2.69 9.82 -1.83
N VAL A 143 -2.44 9.07 -2.91
CA VAL A 143 -2.63 9.57 -4.27
C VAL A 143 -4.12 9.66 -4.57
N ILE A 144 -4.58 10.82 -5.04
CA ILE A 144 -5.98 11.10 -5.38
C ILE A 144 -6.17 11.35 -6.88
N ALA A 145 -5.10 11.67 -7.61
CA ALA A 145 -5.09 11.71 -9.06
C ALA A 145 -3.73 11.29 -9.61
N LEU A 146 -3.75 10.64 -10.77
CA LEU A 146 -2.55 10.23 -11.51
C LEU A 146 -2.75 10.53 -12.99
N ASN A 147 -1.84 11.31 -13.59
CA ASN A 147 -1.82 11.61 -15.02
C ASN A 147 -3.16 12.16 -15.56
N GLY A 148 -3.86 12.94 -14.75
CA GLY A 148 -5.16 13.53 -15.07
C GLY A 148 -6.39 12.64 -14.78
N GLN A 149 -6.18 11.39 -14.34
CA GLN A 149 -7.26 10.53 -13.84
C GLN A 149 -7.51 10.78 -12.37
N THR A 150 -8.77 10.92 -11.95
CA THR A 150 -9.13 11.21 -10.57
C THR A 150 -9.71 9.98 -9.87
N LEU A 151 -9.66 9.97 -8.54
CA LEU A 151 -10.24 8.88 -7.73
C LEU A 151 -11.75 8.74 -7.95
N SER A 152 -12.43 9.85 -8.28
CA SER A 152 -13.87 9.90 -8.54
C SER A 152 -14.28 9.09 -9.78
N ASP A 153 -13.36 8.89 -10.73
CA ASP A 153 -13.63 8.21 -11.99
C ASP A 153 -13.73 6.68 -11.84
N TYR A 154 -13.25 6.12 -10.72
CA TYR A 154 -13.12 4.66 -10.54
C TYR A 154 -13.94 4.04 -9.38
N PRO A 155 -15.26 4.30 -9.25
CA PRO A 155 -16.06 3.72 -8.18
C PRO A 155 -16.39 2.22 -8.36
N HIS A 156 -16.03 1.57 -9.48
CA HIS A 156 -16.59 0.26 -9.86
C HIS A 156 -15.64 -0.93 -10.07
N GLU A 157 -14.33 -0.77 -10.26
CA GLU A 157 -13.50 -1.88 -10.78
C GLU A 157 -12.84 -2.79 -9.73
N SER A 158 -12.91 -2.48 -8.44
CA SER A 158 -12.26 -3.30 -7.40
C SER A 158 -12.86 -4.70 -7.22
N ARG A 159 -13.99 -5.03 -7.88
CA ARG A 159 -14.55 -6.39 -7.91
C ARG A 159 -13.97 -7.26 -9.04
N GLY A 160 -13.36 -6.66 -10.07
CA GLY A 160 -12.81 -7.36 -11.24
C GLY A 160 -11.37 -7.83 -11.04
N LEU A 161 -10.51 -7.02 -10.40
CA LEU A 161 -9.07 -7.33 -10.25
C LEU A 161 -8.78 -8.50 -9.30
N ALA A 162 -9.72 -8.87 -8.42
CA ALA A 162 -9.65 -10.10 -7.63
C ALA A 162 -10.24 -11.32 -8.37
N LEU A 163 -11.13 -11.11 -9.34
CA LEU A 163 -11.73 -12.17 -10.16
C LEU A 163 -10.87 -12.54 -11.37
N GLU A 164 -10.07 -11.61 -11.90
CA GLU A 164 -9.05 -11.89 -12.92
C GLU A 164 -7.80 -12.59 -12.34
N LYS A 165 -7.91 -13.19 -11.16
CA LYS A 165 -6.88 -14.05 -10.57
C LYS A 165 -7.18 -15.54 -10.76
N SER A 166 -8.22 -15.94 -11.51
CA SER A 166 -8.53 -17.36 -11.76
C SER A 166 -8.87 -17.74 -13.21
N SER A 167 -8.31 -17.07 -14.21
CA SER A 167 -8.32 -17.59 -15.58
C SER A 167 -6.93 -17.63 -16.20
N VAL A 168 -5.98 -18.23 -15.48
CA VAL A 168 -5.04 -19.11 -16.20
C VAL A 168 -5.89 -20.30 -16.63
N PRO A 169 -5.95 -20.67 -17.93
CA PRO A 169 -6.59 -21.91 -18.31
C PRO A 169 -5.82 -23.02 -17.61
N GLN A 170 -6.40 -23.58 -16.54
CA GLN A 170 -6.02 -24.90 -16.08
C GLN A 170 -6.22 -25.80 -17.29
N ALA A 171 -5.12 -26.24 -17.89
CA ALA A 171 -5.14 -27.24 -18.94
C ALA A 171 -5.95 -28.42 -18.39
N SER A 172 -7.10 -28.64 -19.01
CA SER A 172 -8.02 -29.72 -18.72
C SER A 172 -7.31 -31.04 -18.99
N ILE A 173 -6.85 -31.73 -17.95
CA ILE A 173 -6.54 -33.16 -18.03
C ILE A 173 -7.74 -33.89 -17.41
N ARG A 174 -8.69 -34.24 -18.27
CA ARG A 174 -9.79 -35.13 -17.96
C ARG A 174 -9.41 -36.51 -18.48
N GLY A 175 -9.38 -37.49 -17.58
CA GLY A 175 -8.91 -38.83 -17.85
C GLY A 175 -9.77 -39.57 -18.87
N GLU A 176 -9.07 -40.18 -19.83
CA GLU A 176 -9.58 -41.23 -20.69
C GLU A 176 -8.69 -42.47 -20.44
N GLU A 177 -9.34 -43.47 -19.87
CA GLU A 177 -9.13 -44.91 -20.03
C GLU A 177 -7.77 -45.47 -20.51
N SER A 178 -7.18 -46.28 -19.62
CA SER A 178 -6.60 -47.59 -19.92
C SER A 178 -5.76 -47.75 -21.19
N GLU A 179 -4.48 -47.35 -21.14
CA GLU A 179 -3.45 -48.12 -21.85
C GLU A 179 -2.32 -48.52 -20.90
N GLN A 180 -2.30 -49.82 -20.65
CA GLN A 180 -1.31 -50.59 -19.93
C GLN A 180 0.07 -50.34 -20.55
N ILE A 181 0.90 -49.51 -19.91
CA ILE A 181 2.31 -49.38 -20.29
C ILE A 181 3.02 -50.66 -19.84
N GLU A 182 3.01 -51.65 -20.72
CA GLU A 182 3.85 -52.83 -20.63
C GLU A 182 5.31 -52.37 -20.67
N LEU A 183 5.98 -52.41 -19.52
CA LEU A 183 7.41 -52.16 -19.40
C LEU A 183 8.16 -53.29 -20.12
N LEU A 184 8.34 -53.11 -21.43
CA LEU A 184 9.22 -53.95 -22.26
C LEU A 184 10.67 -53.63 -21.93
N ASN A 185 11.14 -54.38 -20.93
CA ASN A 185 12.52 -54.52 -20.48
C ASN A 185 13.42 -55.12 -21.57
N ILE A 186 14.21 -54.33 -22.31
CA ILE A 186 15.51 -54.71 -22.93
C ILE A 186 16.12 -53.48 -23.64
N ARG A 187 17.43 -53.21 -23.69
CA ARG A 187 18.60 -54.10 -23.77
C ARG A 187 19.86 -53.39 -23.21
N PRO A 188 20.77 -54.10 -22.50
CA PRO A 188 22.07 -53.56 -22.11
C PRO A 188 22.97 -53.36 -23.33
N GLU A 189 23.58 -52.18 -23.43
CA GLU A 189 24.70 -51.89 -24.31
C GLU A 189 25.95 -52.63 -23.77
N THR A 190 26.61 -53.39 -24.65
CA THR A 190 27.88 -54.10 -24.42
C THR A 190 28.95 -53.60 -25.41
N PRO A 191 30.25 -53.86 -25.17
CA PRO A 191 31.35 -52.90 -25.33
C PRO A 191 32.20 -53.04 -26.62
N GLU A 192 33.15 -52.10 -26.75
CA GLU A 192 34.40 -52.06 -27.56
C GLU A 192 34.34 -51.67 -29.05
N GLU A 193 35.10 -50.61 -29.38
CA GLU A 193 36.38 -50.72 -30.13
C GLU A 193 37.35 -49.62 -29.67
#